data_AF-A0A834L7S3-F1
#
_entry.id   AF-A0A834L7S3-F1
#
_cell.length_a   1.000
_cell.length_b   1.000
_cell.length_c   1.000
_cell.angle_alpha   90.00
_cell.angle_beta   90.00
_cell.angle_gamma   90.00
#
_symmetry.space_group_name_H-M   'P 1'
#
loop_
_entity.id
_entity.type
_entity.pdbx_description
1 polymer ?
#
loop_
_entity_poly.entity_id
_entity_poly.type
_entity_poly.pdbx_seq_one_letter_code
_entity_poly.pdbx_strand_id
1 'polypeptide(L)'
;MIMPALCFLNYDLKSDHCQSITKLLMASSRLLNDIQSYQKELEVGEKNFVILYSKANPKAGLETSIKHVKEILDKMKKELLEQAVMDGFNDLPKTCNHFHVSILRVFYMFFNSSNLFDSATELIPDINRAIHL
;
A
#
# COMPACT_ATOMS: atom_id res chain seq x y z
N MET A 1 11.85 -2.06 -3.14
CA MET A 1 12.74 -2.21 -1.96
C MET A 1 12.40 -3.42 -1.08
N ILE A 2 11.29 -4.15 -1.31
CA ILE A 2 10.86 -5.28 -0.47
C ILE A 2 11.68 -6.56 -0.73
N MET A 3 12.05 -6.80 -1.99
CA MET A 3 12.74 -8.02 -2.42
C MET A 3 14.12 -8.23 -1.78
N PRO A 4 15.01 -7.22 -1.68
CA PRO A 4 16.29 -7.39 -1.00
C PRO A 4 16.16 -7.65 0.51
N ALA A 5 15.16 -7.07 1.17
CA ALA A 5 14.92 -7.29 2.60
C ALA A 5 14.47 -8.74 2.88
N LEU A 6 13.68 -9.34 1.99
CA LEU A 6 13.27 -10.74 2.05
C LEU A 6 14.46 -11.72 1.89
N CYS A 7 15.55 -11.33 1.22
CA CYS A 7 16.77 -12.15 1.13
C CYS A 7 17.42 -12.38 2.50
N PHE A 8 17.35 -11.41 3.40
CA PHE A 8 17.88 -11.55 4.77
C PHE A 8 17.08 -12.54 5.61
N LEU A 9 15.88 -12.93 5.14
CA LEU A 9 15.09 -14.02 5.71
C LEU A 9 15.42 -15.39 5.07
N ASN A 10 16.43 -15.46 4.19
CA ASN A 10 16.89 -16.67 3.48
C ASN A 10 15.80 -17.36 2.63
N TYR A 11 14.91 -16.59 1.99
CA TYR A 11 13.84 -17.16 1.17
C TYR A 11 14.06 -16.98 -0.33
N ASP A 12 13.59 -18.00 -1.09
CA ASP A 12 13.64 -17.97 -2.54
C ASP A 12 12.61 -16.98 -3.09
N LEU A 13 13.10 -15.79 -3.42
CA LEU A 13 12.36 -14.69 -4.03
C LEU A 13 11.72 -15.04 -5.38
N LYS A 14 12.08 -16.20 -5.98
CA LYS A 14 11.57 -16.63 -7.27
C LYS A 14 10.20 -17.32 -7.19
N SER A 15 9.69 -17.61 -5.99
CA SER A 15 8.33 -18.16 -5.83
C SER A 15 7.28 -17.23 -6.47
N ASP A 16 6.42 -17.81 -7.32
CA ASP A 16 5.31 -17.08 -7.94
C ASP A 16 4.36 -16.49 -6.89
N HIS A 17 4.18 -17.17 -5.76
CA HIS A 17 3.40 -16.65 -4.63
C HIS A 17 4.05 -15.43 -4.00
N CYS A 18 5.38 -15.45 -3.79
CA CYS A 18 6.11 -14.30 -3.24
C CYS A 18 5.99 -13.08 -4.18
N GLN A 19 6.10 -13.31 -5.49
CA GLN A 19 5.92 -12.24 -6.48
C GLN A 19 4.48 -11.71 -6.50
N SER A 20 3.48 -12.60 -6.42
CA SER A 20 2.07 -12.25 -6.42
C SER A 20 1.71 -11.33 -5.24
N ILE A 21 2.03 -11.76 -4.02
CA ILE A 21 1.75 -10.98 -2.81
C ILE A 21 2.56 -9.66 -2.79
N THR A 22 3.80 -9.67 -3.30
CA THR A 22 4.61 -8.45 -3.45
C THR A 22 3.97 -7.47 -4.43
N LYS A 23 3.44 -7.94 -5.57
CA LYS A 23 2.76 -7.08 -6.55
C LYS A 23 1.50 -6.44 -5.94
N LEU A 24 0.68 -7.21 -5.22
CA LEU A 24 -0.48 -6.70 -4.51
C LEU A 24 -0.10 -5.62 -3.49
N LEU A 25 0.95 -5.87 -2.70
CA LEU A 25 1.46 -4.93 -1.71
C LEU A 25 1.94 -3.64 -2.36
N MET A 26 2.76 -3.74 -3.40
CA MET A 26 3.32 -2.57 -4.09
C MET A 26 2.23 -1.74 -4.78
N ALA A 27 1.27 -2.40 -5.45
CA ALA A 27 0.13 -1.72 -6.07
C ALA A 27 -0.74 -1.02 -5.01
N SER A 28 -1.07 -1.71 -3.91
CA SER A 28 -1.85 -1.13 -2.81
C SER A 28 -1.14 0.09 -2.20
N SER A 29 0.16 -0.04 -1.95
CA SER A 29 0.99 1.06 -1.41
C SER A 29 1.00 2.28 -2.34
N ARG A 30 1.06 2.06 -3.66
CA ARG A 30 0.98 3.13 -4.66
C ARG A 30 -0.37 3.82 -4.66
N LEU A 31 -1.46 3.06 -4.66
CA LEU A 31 -2.81 3.63 -4.69
C LEU A 31 -3.17 4.38 -3.38
N LEU A 32 -2.68 3.90 -2.24
CA LEU A 32 -2.79 4.60 -0.96
C LEU A 32 -2.09 5.96 -1.01
N ASN A 33 -0.85 5.99 -1.50
CA ASN A 33 -0.12 7.23 -1.72
C ASN A 33 -0.87 8.15 -2.68
N ASP A 34 -1.32 7.63 -3.83
CA ASP A 34 -1.98 8.43 -4.86
C ASP A 34 -3.26 9.13 -4.34
N ILE A 35 -4.09 8.44 -3.55
CA ILE A 35 -5.29 9.05 -2.93
C ILE A 35 -4.92 10.23 -2.03
N GLN A 36 -3.77 10.16 -1.37
CA GLN A 36 -3.38 11.13 -0.37
C GLN A 36 -2.56 12.29 -0.94
N SER A 37 -1.75 12.07 -1.99
CA SER A 37 -0.82 13.07 -2.55
C SER A 37 -1.30 13.74 -3.84
N TYR A 38 -2.43 13.32 -4.43
CA TYR A 38 -2.82 13.75 -5.79
C TYR A 38 -2.86 15.27 -6.02
N GLN A 39 -3.24 16.07 -5.00
CA GLN A 39 -3.30 17.53 -5.14
C GLN A 39 -1.90 18.11 -5.36
N LYS A 40 -0.95 17.73 -4.50
CA LYS A 40 0.44 18.18 -4.56
C LYS A 40 1.13 17.70 -5.83
N GLU A 41 0.89 16.44 -6.21
CA GLU A 41 1.44 15.88 -7.44
C GLU A 41 0.89 16.57 -8.69
N LEU A 42 -0.39 16.93 -8.70
CA LEU A 42 -1.00 17.67 -9.80
C LEU A 42 -0.37 19.07 -9.96
N GLU A 43 -0.08 19.76 -8.86
CA GLU A 43 0.56 21.09 -8.88
C GLU A 43 1.95 21.07 -9.53
N VAL A 44 2.72 20.00 -9.30
CA VAL A 44 4.07 19.83 -9.86
C VAL A 44 4.10 19.08 -11.21
N GLY A 45 2.92 18.71 -11.74
CA GLY A 45 2.79 18.03 -13.04
C GLY A 45 3.14 16.53 -13.01
N GLU A 46 3.19 15.91 -11.83
CA GLU A 46 3.46 14.49 -11.65
C GLU A 46 2.24 13.62 -12.00
N LYS A 47 2.51 12.35 -12.34
CA LYS A 47 1.47 11.38 -12.70
C LYS A 47 0.88 10.72 -11.46
N ASN A 48 -0.43 10.83 -11.31
CA ASN A 48 -1.20 10.23 -10.22
C ASN A 48 -2.41 9.45 -10.76
N PHE A 49 -2.70 8.26 -10.22
CA PHE A 49 -3.77 7.41 -10.73
C PHE A 49 -5.18 8.01 -10.58
N VAL A 50 -5.47 8.73 -9.49
CA VAL A 50 -6.76 9.43 -9.29
C VAL A 50 -7.00 10.43 -10.42
N ILE A 51 -5.97 11.20 -10.77
CA ILE A 51 -6.02 12.19 -11.85
C ILE A 51 -6.18 11.52 -13.22
N LEU A 52 -5.43 10.44 -13.48
CA LEU A 52 -5.53 9.69 -14.72
C LEU A 52 -6.93 9.11 -14.94
N TYR A 53 -7.50 8.50 -13.89
CA TYR A 53 -8.85 7.96 -13.95
C TYR A 53 -9.90 9.06 -14.17
N SER A 54 -9.75 10.20 -13.49
CA SER A 54 -10.65 11.36 -13.68
C SER A 54 -10.60 11.89 -15.12
N LYS A 55 -9.41 12.00 -15.72
CA LYS A 55 -9.24 12.43 -17.12
C LYS A 55 -9.83 11.43 -18.12
N ALA A 56 -9.73 10.13 -17.84
CA ALA A 56 -10.35 9.09 -18.65
C ALA A 56 -11.88 9.06 -18.50
N ASN A 57 -12.42 9.61 -17.40
CA ASN A 57 -13.85 9.64 -17.10
C ASN A 57 -14.33 11.07 -16.76
N PRO A 58 -14.32 12.02 -17.72
CA PRO A 58 -14.56 13.44 -17.44
C PRO A 58 -15.93 13.75 -16.80
N LYS A 59 -16.91 12.87 -17.00
CA LYS A 59 -18.28 13.02 -16.47
C LYS A 59 -18.43 12.57 -15.02
N ALA A 60 -17.49 11.78 -14.49
CA ALA A 60 -17.59 11.17 -13.16
C ALA A 60 -17.08 12.09 -12.04
N GLY A 61 -16.26 13.09 -12.37
CA GLY A 61 -15.65 13.97 -11.39
C GLY A 61 -14.56 13.30 -10.54
N LEU A 62 -13.89 14.12 -9.73
CA LEU A 62 -12.74 13.70 -8.92
C LEU A 62 -13.14 12.79 -7.75
N GLU A 63 -14.25 13.10 -7.07
CA GLU A 63 -14.73 12.29 -5.93
C GLU A 63 -15.06 10.84 -6.35
N THR A 64 -15.70 10.65 -7.50
CA THR A 64 -15.95 9.31 -8.05
C THR A 64 -14.66 8.59 -8.38
N SER A 65 -13.64 9.32 -8.83
CA SER A 65 -12.32 8.75 -9.10
C SER A 65 -11.67 8.25 -7.81
N ILE A 66 -11.68 9.06 -6.74
CA ILE A 66 -11.18 8.65 -5.42
C ILE A 66 -11.94 7.43 -4.90
N LYS A 67 -13.28 7.43 -5.00
CA LYS A 67 -14.11 6.30 -4.59
C LYS A 67 -13.74 5.02 -5.35
N HIS A 68 -13.53 5.12 -6.67
CA HIS A 68 -13.11 3.99 -7.48
C HIS A 68 -11.76 3.43 -7.05
N VAL A 69 -10.77 4.30 -6.77
CA VAL A 69 -9.46 3.84 -6.27
C VAL A 69 -9.59 3.15 -4.90
N LYS A 70 -10.44 3.67 -4.00
CA LYS A 70 -10.73 3.01 -2.71
C LYS A 70 -11.36 1.62 -2.89
N GLU A 71 -12.27 1.45 -3.85
CA GLU A 71 -12.86 0.14 -4.15
C GLU A 71 -11.83 -0.85 -4.69
N ILE A 72 -10.85 -0.40 -5.48
CA ILE A 72 -9.72 -1.22 -5.93
C ILE A 72 -8.85 -1.64 -4.72
N LEU A 73 -8.52 -0.68 -3.84
CA LEU A 73 -7.75 -0.94 -2.63
C LEU A 73 -8.42 -1.96 -1.72
N ASP A 74 -9.73 -1.86 -1.52
CA ASP A 74 -10.47 -2.83 -0.69
C ASP A 74 -10.40 -4.25 -1.26
N LYS A 75 -10.44 -4.38 -2.59
CA LYS A 75 -10.27 -5.68 -3.26
C LYS A 75 -8.84 -6.21 -3.11
N MET A 76 -7.84 -5.38 -3.38
CA MET A 76 -6.42 -5.77 -3.24
C MET A 76 -6.06 -6.14 -1.80
N LYS A 77 -6.60 -5.42 -0.81
CA LYS A 77 -6.42 -5.72 0.61
C LYS A 77 -7.01 -7.08 0.98
N LYS A 78 -8.23 -7.38 0.52
CA LYS A 78 -8.86 -8.69 0.75
C LYS A 78 -8.02 -9.81 0.13
N GLU A 79 -7.64 -9.67 -1.13
CA GLU A 79 -6.82 -10.65 -1.84
C GLU A 79 -5.47 -10.87 -1.15
N LEU A 80 -4.80 -9.80 -0.71
CA LEU A 80 -3.52 -9.91 0.01
C LEU A 80 -3.70 -10.66 1.34
N LEU A 81 -4.77 -10.39 2.09
CA LEU A 81 -5.06 -11.07 3.35
C LEU A 81 -5.43 -12.53 3.14
N GLU A 82 -6.18 -12.85 2.09
CA GLU A 82 -6.47 -14.23 1.69
C GLU A 82 -5.16 -14.99 1.42
N GLN A 83 -4.26 -14.40 0.61
CA GLN A 83 -2.94 -14.99 0.37
C GLN A 83 -2.13 -15.15 1.66
N ALA A 84 -2.07 -14.13 2.51
CA ALA A 84 -1.17 -14.13 3.66
C ALA A 84 -1.66 -14.99 4.84
N VAL A 85 -2.97 -15.16 4.99
CA VAL A 85 -3.58 -15.68 6.23
C VAL A 85 -4.33 -17.00 6.02
N MET A 86 -4.85 -17.28 4.82
CA MET A 86 -5.55 -18.55 4.59
C MET A 86 -4.55 -19.70 4.48
N ASP A 87 -4.70 -20.70 5.35
CA ASP A 87 -3.89 -21.91 5.31
C ASP A 87 -4.06 -22.63 3.96
N GLY A 88 -2.94 -23.02 3.34
CA GLY A 88 -2.92 -23.74 2.06
C GLY A 88 -3.09 -22.86 0.82
N PHE A 89 -3.18 -21.52 0.95
CA PHE A 89 -3.24 -20.63 -0.22
C PHE A 89 -1.87 -20.50 -0.92
N ASN A 90 -0.80 -20.44 -0.15
CA ASN A 90 0.57 -20.46 -0.65
C ASN A 90 1.49 -21.24 0.27
N ASP A 91 2.63 -21.63 -0.28
CA ASP A 91 3.70 -22.33 0.43
C ASP A 91 4.71 -21.36 1.08
N LEU A 92 4.35 -20.08 1.24
CA LEU A 92 5.26 -19.12 1.85
C LEU A 92 5.32 -19.34 3.36
N PRO A 93 6.51 -19.20 3.97
CA PRO A 93 6.65 -19.20 5.42
C PRO A 93 5.79 -18.13 6.07
N LYS A 94 5.22 -18.45 7.24
CA LYS A 94 4.37 -17.51 8.01
C LYS A 94 5.05 -16.17 8.29
N THR A 95 6.36 -16.18 8.50
CA THR A 95 7.20 -14.98 8.68
C THR A 95 7.19 -14.08 7.44
N CYS A 96 7.26 -14.65 6.23
CA CYS A 96 7.18 -13.92 4.97
C CYS A 96 5.79 -13.29 4.78
N ASN A 97 4.73 -14.06 5.03
CA ASN A 97 3.35 -13.55 4.96
C ASN A 97 3.12 -12.43 5.98
N HIS A 98 3.59 -12.61 7.21
CA HIS A 98 3.51 -11.60 8.25
C HIS A 98 4.28 -10.31 7.90
N PHE A 99 5.43 -10.43 7.24
CA PHE A 99 6.21 -9.29 6.79
C PHE A 99 5.44 -8.45 5.75
N HIS A 100 4.83 -9.09 4.75
CA HIS A 100 4.00 -8.40 3.76
C HIS A 100 2.80 -7.69 4.41
N VAL A 101 2.08 -8.36 5.31
CA VAL A 101 0.96 -7.76 6.05
C VAL A 101 1.43 -6.58 6.90
N SER A 102 2.59 -6.69 7.55
CA SER A 102 3.15 -5.62 8.37
C SER A 102 3.50 -4.38 7.55
N ILE A 103 4.11 -4.55 6.37
CA ILE A 103 4.36 -3.43 5.46
C ILE A 103 3.05 -2.79 5.01
N LEU A 104 2.04 -3.59 4.63
CA LEU A 104 0.73 -3.06 4.24
C LEU A 104 0.14 -2.18 5.35
N ARG A 105 0.19 -2.65 6.61
CA ARG A 105 -0.29 -1.90 7.77
C ARG A 105 0.44 -0.56 7.94
N VAL A 106 1.74 -0.53 7.72
CA VAL A 106 2.53 0.72 7.77
C VAL A 106 2.07 1.71 6.70
N PHE A 107 1.83 1.26 5.46
CA PHE A 107 1.30 2.15 4.41
C PHE A 107 -0.11 2.67 4.74
N TYR A 108 -1.00 1.81 5.25
CA TYR A 108 -2.31 2.28 5.71
C TYR A 108 -2.19 3.27 6.88
N MET A 109 -1.26 3.07 7.82
CA MET A 109 -1.02 4.01 8.91
C MET A 109 -0.63 5.39 8.36
N PHE A 110 0.25 5.45 7.35
CA PHE A 110 0.72 6.72 6.79
C PHE A 110 -0.30 7.45 5.91
N PHE A 111 -1.20 6.72 5.22
CA PHE A 111 -1.99 7.28 4.13
C PHE A 111 -3.52 7.13 4.28
N ASN A 112 -4.05 6.52 5.34
CA ASN A 112 -5.48 6.23 5.47
C ASN A 112 -6.30 7.31 6.24
N SER A 113 -5.66 8.28 6.91
CA SER A 113 -6.33 9.33 7.67
C SER A 113 -6.05 10.71 7.07
N SER A 114 -4.96 11.34 7.51
CA SER A 114 -4.29 12.50 6.93
C SER A 114 -2.94 12.03 6.40
N ASN A 115 -2.38 12.72 5.41
CA ASN A 115 -0.98 12.49 5.05
C ASN A 115 -0.15 12.88 6.27
N LEU A 116 0.32 11.91 7.05
CA LEU A 116 1.09 12.22 8.27
C LEU A 116 2.42 12.92 7.94
N PHE A 117 2.82 12.97 6.67
CA PHE A 117 3.95 13.73 6.16
C PHE A 117 3.67 15.22 5.95
N ASP A 118 2.41 15.65 6.00
CA ASP A 118 2.04 17.06 5.82
C ASP A 118 2.24 17.88 7.09
N SER A 119 2.45 17.20 8.23
CA SER A 119 2.73 17.82 9.52
C SER A 119 4.07 17.31 10.07
N ALA A 120 4.91 18.24 10.50
CA ALA A 120 6.21 17.91 11.08
C ALA A 120 6.11 17.11 12.39
N THR A 121 4.96 17.11 13.06
CA THR A 121 4.80 16.55 14.41
C THR A 121 3.82 15.40 14.49
N GLU A 122 2.99 15.14 13.47
CA GLU A 122 1.94 14.11 13.53
C GLU A 122 2.48 12.69 13.69
N LEU A 123 3.68 12.41 13.17
CA LEU A 123 4.33 11.10 13.31
C LEU A 123 5.05 10.89 14.65
N ILE A 124 5.37 11.97 15.38
CA ILE A 124 6.19 11.90 16.60
C ILE A 124 5.55 10.98 17.67
N PRO A 125 4.24 11.06 17.95
CA PRO A 125 3.61 10.16 18.92
C PRO A 125 3.71 8.68 18.53
N ASP A 126 3.51 8.35 17.25
CA ASP A 126 3.62 6.97 16.75
C ASP A 126 5.05 6.44 16.82
N ILE A 127 6.04 7.27 16.46
CA ILE A 127 7.46 6.93 16.58
C ILE A 127 7.84 6.68 18.05
N ASN A 128 7.42 7.58 18.95
CA ASN A 128 7.71 7.43 20.38
C ASN A 128 7.09 6.15 20.95
N ARG A 129 5.85 5.82 20.59
CA ARG A 129 5.22 4.56 21.01
C ARG A 129 5.92 3.32 20.45
N ALA A 130 6.44 3.39 19.23
CA ALA A 130 7.06 2.24 18.57
C ALA A 130 8.51 1.98 19.02
N ILE A 131 9.26 3.04 19.32
CA ILE A 131 10.72 2.96 19.56
C ILE A 131 11.09 3.18 21.02
N HIS A 132 10.38 4.05 21.75
CA HIS A 132 10.83 4.58 23.03
C HIS A 132 10.11 4.05 24.27
N LEU A 133 9.18 3.08 24.12
CA LEU A 133 8.44 2.36 25.18
C LEU A 133 8.25 3.13 26.51
#